data_AF-A0A0F9DI07-F1
#
_entry.id   AF-A0A0F9DI07-F1
#
_cell.length_a   1.000
_cell.length_b   1.000
_cell.length_c   1.000
_cell.angle_alpha   90.00
_cell.angle_beta   90.00
_cell.angle_gamma   90.00
#
_symmetry.space_group_name_H-M   'P 1'
#
loop_
_entity.id
_entity.type
_entity.pdbx_description
1 polymer ?
#
loop_
_entity_poly.entity_id
_entity_poly.type
_entity_poly.pdbx_seq_one_letter_code
_entity_poly.pdbx_strand_id
1 'polypeptide(L)'
;YWAEGFFHHNCGKSTLCEALSVNKKHILAKSTIRGFHSGFSTGDNTQDNSLLSKLRDKTLITKDGDTLLQSPNLSQILSEGRDIYDGVSRTHYRNAMSKDYEGVRMTWILCGTSSLRSIDNSELGERFLDCVIMEIIDDELEDEILSRVAHRADRNVSLETDGKVTTHYDPALVQAMSLTGGYIDSLKENTATKLEAIEMPTRSLQKCIRLGKFVAFLRARPSVHQDENAERELASRLVSQHIRLAKCLSLVLNHSTVNEVVMKRIKRIALDTSRGITLDITNQLHEEELEARALAIRLGKVQTLVSKLLRFLQQIGVVENFRVEKVKGLRTTPKWRLTEKMSKLYSDVMEDL
;
A
#
# COMPACT_ATOMS: atom_id res chain seq x y z
N TYR A 1 10.92 2.17 0.33
CA TYR A 1 9.46 2.35 0.52
C TYR A 1 8.82 1.07 0.09
N TRP A 2 7.79 0.62 0.79
CA TRP A 2 7.08 -0.58 0.43
C TRP A 2 5.66 -0.22 0.02
N ALA A 3 5.11 -0.93 -0.95
CA ALA A 3 3.80 -0.63 -1.51
C ALA A 3 3.02 -1.91 -1.82
N GLU A 4 1.72 -1.87 -1.56
CA GLU A 4 0.77 -2.90 -1.95
C GLU A 4 -0.05 -2.38 -3.14
N GLY A 5 0.06 -3.07 -4.28
CA GLY A 5 -0.76 -2.82 -5.44
C GLY A 5 -1.98 -3.74 -5.40
N PHE A 6 -3.15 -3.16 -5.22
CA PHE A 6 -4.43 -3.87 -5.32
C PHE A 6 -4.97 -3.71 -6.72
N PHE A 7 -5.08 -4.82 -7.42
CA PHE A 7 -5.54 -4.87 -8.79
C PHE A 7 -6.87 -5.61 -8.84
N HIS A 8 -7.83 -5.08 -9.59
CA HIS A 8 -8.97 -5.88 -10.00
C HIS A 8 -8.52 -7.10 -10.80
N HIS A 9 -9.35 -8.14 -10.80
CA HIS A 9 -9.11 -9.31 -11.64
C HIS A 9 -9.01 -8.88 -13.11
N ASN A 10 -8.02 -9.44 -13.82
CA ASN A 10 -7.77 -9.22 -15.26
C ASN A 10 -7.47 -7.78 -15.72
N CYS A 11 -7.09 -6.84 -14.84
CA CYS A 11 -6.76 -5.46 -15.24
C CYS A 11 -5.31 -5.25 -15.73
N GLY A 12 -4.61 -6.29 -16.18
CA GLY A 12 -3.24 -6.17 -16.70
C GLY A 12 -2.12 -6.13 -15.65
N LYS A 13 -2.41 -6.49 -14.38
CA LYS A 13 -1.42 -6.65 -13.29
C LYS A 13 -0.15 -7.37 -13.75
N SER A 14 -0.34 -8.53 -14.37
CA SER A 14 0.76 -9.38 -14.82
C SER A 14 1.64 -8.68 -15.85
N THR A 15 1.04 -8.01 -16.82
CA THR A 15 1.76 -7.27 -17.88
C THR A 15 2.59 -6.14 -17.29
N LEU A 16 2.05 -5.39 -16.31
CA LEU A 16 2.79 -4.34 -15.62
C LEU A 16 3.99 -4.89 -14.85
N CYS A 17 3.81 -5.97 -14.09
CA CYS A 17 4.90 -6.63 -13.37
C CYS A 17 6.01 -7.12 -14.32
N GLU A 18 5.65 -7.70 -15.47
CA GLU A 18 6.64 -8.13 -16.47
C GLU A 18 7.35 -6.94 -17.14
N ALA A 19 6.63 -5.86 -17.44
CA ALA A 19 7.25 -4.66 -18.02
C ALA A 19 8.34 -4.08 -17.10
N LEU A 20 8.08 -4.07 -15.79
CA LEU A 20 9.06 -3.65 -14.78
C LEU A 20 10.21 -4.66 -14.65
N SER A 21 9.92 -5.97 -14.77
CA SER A 21 10.92 -7.04 -14.60
C SER A 21 11.97 -7.10 -15.73
N VAL A 22 11.72 -6.43 -16.86
CA VAL A 22 12.69 -6.28 -17.96
C VAL A 22 14.00 -5.67 -17.45
N ASN A 23 13.94 -4.73 -16.49
CA ASN A 23 15.13 -4.16 -15.87
C ASN A 23 15.67 -5.04 -14.73
N LYS A 24 16.35 -6.13 -15.08
CA LYS A 24 16.93 -7.10 -14.12
C LYS A 24 18.07 -6.53 -13.27
N LYS A 25 18.66 -5.41 -13.71
CA LYS A 25 19.72 -4.71 -12.98
C LYS A 25 19.18 -4.17 -11.66
N HIS A 26 18.02 -3.52 -11.70
CA HIS A 26 17.43 -2.84 -10.54
C HIS A 26 16.20 -3.53 -9.96
N ILE A 27 15.60 -4.48 -10.67
CA ILE A 27 14.34 -5.12 -10.27
C ILE A 27 14.52 -6.63 -10.22
N LEU A 28 14.00 -7.25 -9.16
CA LEU A 28 13.89 -8.69 -9.02
C LEU A 28 12.42 -9.06 -8.86
N ALA A 29 11.85 -9.71 -9.87
CA ALA A 29 10.49 -10.25 -9.80
C ALA A 29 10.50 -11.68 -9.25
N LYS A 30 9.58 -11.99 -8.33
CA LYS A 30 9.36 -13.33 -7.77
C LYS A 30 7.86 -13.61 -7.68
N SER A 31 7.46 -14.82 -8.05
CA SER A 31 6.06 -15.25 -7.87
C SER A 31 5.79 -15.71 -6.44
N THR A 32 6.78 -16.37 -5.81
CA THR A 32 6.69 -16.87 -4.45
C THR A 32 7.97 -16.60 -3.67
N ILE A 33 7.83 -16.42 -2.35
CA ILE A 33 8.93 -16.18 -1.41
C ILE A 33 8.78 -17.19 -0.26
N ARG A 34 9.90 -17.83 0.12
CA ARG A 34 9.93 -18.80 1.24
C ARG A 34 10.56 -18.25 2.51
N GLY A 35 11.24 -17.11 2.39
CA GLY A 35 12.07 -16.46 3.40
C GLY A 35 13.07 -15.52 2.71
N PHE A 36 13.52 -14.49 3.41
CA PHE A 36 14.58 -13.58 2.97
C PHE A 36 15.96 -14.12 3.29
N HIS A 37 16.09 -14.85 4.39
CA HIS A 37 17.35 -15.38 4.87
C HIS A 37 17.54 -16.87 4.55
N SER A 38 18.80 -17.29 4.40
CA SER A 38 19.18 -18.70 4.26
C SER A 38 20.30 -19.08 5.22
N GLY A 39 20.04 -20.14 6.00
CA GLY A 39 21.02 -20.81 6.86
C GLY A 39 21.73 -21.97 6.17
N PHE A 40 21.59 -22.11 4.85
CA PHE A 40 22.27 -23.16 4.08
C PHE A 40 23.73 -22.79 3.82
N SER A 41 24.65 -23.65 4.25
CA SER A 41 26.08 -23.55 3.98
C SER A 41 26.55 -24.77 3.19
N THR A 42 27.27 -24.52 2.10
CA THR A 42 27.91 -25.56 1.29
C THR A 42 29.34 -25.79 1.75
N GLY A 43 29.57 -26.33 2.95
CA GLY A 43 30.88 -26.77 3.46
C GLY A 43 31.93 -25.66 3.69
N ASP A 44 32.22 -24.88 2.65
CA ASP A 44 32.90 -23.60 2.68
C ASP A 44 31.85 -22.52 2.99
N ASN A 45 31.93 -21.94 4.19
CA ASN A 45 31.05 -20.88 4.72
C ASN A 45 31.08 -19.55 3.91
N THR A 46 31.42 -19.57 2.62
CA THR A 46 31.71 -18.40 1.79
C THR A 46 30.54 -17.94 0.92
N GLN A 47 29.54 -18.80 0.63
CA GLN A 47 28.42 -18.41 -0.23
C GLN A 47 27.13 -18.09 0.55
N ASP A 48 26.69 -16.83 0.46
CA ASP A 48 25.39 -16.41 1.00
C ASP A 48 24.24 -16.68 0.01
N ASN A 49 23.52 -17.77 0.27
CA ASN A 49 22.37 -18.21 -0.52
C ASN A 49 21.04 -17.50 -0.17
N SER A 50 21.09 -16.45 0.66
CA SER A 50 19.90 -15.69 1.05
C SER A 50 19.31 -14.95 -0.13
N LEU A 51 17.99 -14.72 -0.10
CA LEU A 51 17.34 -13.85 -1.09
C LEU A 51 17.81 -12.39 -0.90
N LEU A 52 18.11 -12.01 0.34
CA LEU A 52 18.51 -10.66 0.71
C LEU A 52 19.79 -10.19 0.00
N SER A 53 20.78 -11.06 -0.18
CA SER A 53 22.01 -10.73 -0.91
C SER A 53 21.75 -10.33 -2.37
N LYS A 54 20.72 -10.94 -2.98
CA LYS A 54 20.29 -10.65 -4.37
C LYS A 54 19.42 -9.40 -4.47
N LEU A 55 18.84 -8.97 -3.35
CA LEU A 55 17.89 -7.86 -3.26
C LEU A 55 18.50 -6.53 -2.83
N ARG A 56 19.77 -6.53 -2.41
CA ARG A 56 20.46 -5.32 -1.99
C ARG A 56 20.41 -4.25 -3.09
N ASP A 57 19.90 -3.07 -2.73
CA ASP A 57 19.70 -1.90 -3.60
C ASP A 57 18.74 -2.11 -4.78
N LYS A 58 17.91 -3.18 -4.72
CA LYS A 58 16.92 -3.51 -5.74
C LYS A 58 15.48 -3.35 -5.25
N THR A 59 14.56 -3.37 -6.20
CA THR A 59 13.12 -3.49 -5.96
C THR A 59 12.70 -4.94 -6.14
N LEU A 60 12.14 -5.54 -5.11
CA LEU A 60 11.43 -6.82 -5.16
C LEU A 60 10.00 -6.59 -5.63
N ILE A 61 9.57 -7.30 -6.68
CA ILE A 61 8.17 -7.33 -7.10
C ILE A 61 7.63 -8.74 -6.86
N THR A 62 6.63 -8.83 -5.97
CA THR A 62 5.87 -10.07 -5.77
C THR A 62 4.57 -9.97 -6.57
N LYS A 63 4.51 -10.69 -7.69
CA LYS A 63 3.40 -10.58 -8.66
C LYS A 63 2.07 -11.11 -8.14
N ASP A 64 2.11 -12.17 -7.33
CA ASP A 64 0.93 -12.86 -6.80
C ASP A 64 1.00 -12.93 -5.27
N GLY A 65 0.81 -11.77 -4.63
CA GLY A 65 0.79 -11.65 -3.18
C GLY A 65 -0.29 -12.51 -2.51
N ASP A 66 -1.37 -12.85 -3.20
CA ASP A 66 -2.38 -13.76 -2.66
C ASP A 66 -1.82 -15.16 -2.36
N THR A 67 -0.79 -15.59 -3.10
CA THR A 67 -0.09 -16.86 -2.80
C THR A 67 0.79 -16.77 -1.56
N LEU A 68 1.27 -15.57 -1.24
CA LEU A 68 2.01 -15.31 0.00
C LEU A 68 1.10 -15.49 1.22
N LEU A 69 -0.19 -15.09 1.12
CA LEU A 69 -1.19 -15.30 2.19
C LEU A 69 -1.36 -16.77 2.56
N GLN A 70 -1.19 -17.66 1.59
CA GLN A 70 -1.32 -19.11 1.77
C GLN A 70 0.00 -19.76 2.22
N SER A 71 1.08 -18.99 2.32
CA SER A 71 2.39 -19.51 2.71
C SER A 71 2.38 -19.93 4.18
N PRO A 72 2.82 -21.15 4.53
CA PRO A 72 2.95 -21.56 5.92
C PRO A 72 3.98 -20.71 6.69
N ASN A 73 4.89 -20.03 5.98
CA ASN A 73 5.95 -19.19 6.57
C ASN A 73 5.60 -17.70 6.54
N LEU A 74 4.32 -17.32 6.37
CA LEU A 74 3.92 -15.91 6.22
C LEU A 74 4.47 -15.05 7.36
N SER A 75 4.19 -15.38 8.62
CA SER A 75 4.62 -14.60 9.79
C SER A 75 6.14 -14.42 9.85
N GLN A 76 6.91 -15.47 9.52
CA GLN A 76 8.36 -15.36 9.42
C GLN A 76 8.80 -14.39 8.33
N ILE A 77 8.24 -14.52 7.11
CA ILE A 77 8.55 -13.62 5.98
C ILE A 77 8.21 -12.17 6.33
N LEU A 78 7.06 -11.96 6.99
CA LEU A 78 6.64 -10.62 7.41
C LEU A 78 7.55 -10.06 8.51
N SER A 79 7.93 -10.87 9.49
CA SER A 79 8.87 -10.49 10.56
C SER A 79 10.23 -10.11 9.99
N GLU A 80 10.83 -10.97 9.14
CA GLU A 80 12.08 -10.68 8.44
C GLU A 80 11.95 -9.41 7.60
N GLY A 81 10.78 -9.22 6.98
CA GLY A 81 10.50 -8.03 6.21
C GLY A 81 10.56 -6.73 7.05
N ARG A 82 10.00 -6.72 8.26
CA ARG A 82 10.03 -5.53 9.14
C ARG A 82 11.47 -5.09 9.42
N ASP A 83 12.31 -6.04 9.78
CA ASP A 83 13.73 -5.81 10.07
C ASP A 83 14.44 -5.21 8.85
N ILE A 84 14.20 -5.78 7.66
CA ILE A 84 14.77 -5.28 6.41
C ILE A 84 14.29 -3.86 6.10
N TYR A 85 13.03 -3.52 6.37
CA TYR A 85 12.52 -2.16 6.19
C TYR A 85 13.24 -1.15 7.09
N ASP A 86 13.53 -1.56 8.34
CA ASP A 86 14.21 -0.73 9.33
C ASP A 86 15.74 -0.67 9.09
N GLY A 87 16.25 -1.44 8.12
CA GLY A 87 17.61 -1.33 7.55
C GLY A 87 18.66 -2.23 8.21
N VAL A 88 18.25 -3.03 9.19
CA VAL A 88 19.09 -4.00 9.88
C VAL A 88 18.31 -5.29 10.03
N SER A 89 18.83 -6.39 9.49
CA SER A 89 18.24 -7.70 9.69
C SER A 89 19.29 -8.68 10.17
N ARG A 90 19.03 -9.30 11.32
CA ARG A 90 19.97 -10.20 11.98
C ARG A 90 19.28 -11.53 12.21
N THR A 91 19.96 -12.61 11.86
CA THR A 91 19.42 -13.95 12.01
C THR A 91 20.46 -14.88 12.61
N HIS A 92 19.99 -15.74 13.51
CA HIS A 92 20.78 -16.79 14.11
C HIS A 92 20.10 -18.13 13.86
N TYR A 93 20.86 -19.06 13.28
CA TYR A 93 20.41 -20.39 12.95
C TYR A 93 20.99 -21.39 13.95
N ARG A 94 20.20 -22.42 14.28
CA ARG A 94 20.57 -23.48 15.23
C ARG A 94 21.66 -24.45 14.70
N ASN A 95 22.35 -24.08 13.64
CA ASN A 95 23.50 -24.78 13.05
C ASN A 95 24.81 -23.98 13.22
N ALA A 96 24.89 -23.15 14.27
CA ALA A 96 26.02 -22.25 14.56
C ALA A 96 26.32 -21.19 13.49
N MET A 97 25.39 -20.97 12.54
CA MET A 97 25.47 -19.85 11.61
C MET A 97 24.70 -18.65 12.13
N SER A 98 25.33 -17.48 12.13
CA SER A 98 24.65 -16.19 12.23
C SER A 98 24.98 -15.33 11.02
N LYS A 99 24.03 -14.49 10.62
CA LYS A 99 24.24 -13.48 9.60
C LYS A 99 23.63 -12.17 10.03
N ASP A 100 24.44 -11.13 9.93
CA ASP A 100 24.04 -9.76 10.17
C ASP A 100 24.07 -9.00 8.84
N TYR A 101 22.90 -8.53 8.43
CA TYR A 101 22.72 -7.71 7.25
C TYR A 101 22.50 -6.27 7.69
N GLU A 102 23.50 -5.44 7.47
CA GLU A 102 23.45 -4.02 7.82
C GLU A 102 23.40 -3.14 6.56
N GLY A 103 22.59 -2.08 6.63
CA GLY A 103 22.47 -1.11 5.54
C GLY A 103 21.80 -1.67 4.29
N VAL A 104 21.00 -2.74 4.42
CA VAL A 104 20.25 -3.27 3.28
C VAL A 104 19.12 -2.31 2.94
N ARG A 105 19.15 -1.78 1.73
CA ARG A 105 18.05 -0.99 1.18
C ARG A 105 17.35 -1.80 0.12
N MET A 106 16.07 -2.10 0.35
CA MET A 106 15.21 -2.66 -0.69
C MET A 106 13.83 -2.01 -0.69
N THR A 107 13.23 -2.00 -1.86
CA THR A 107 11.81 -1.65 -2.05
C THR A 107 11.05 -2.93 -2.30
N TRP A 108 9.89 -3.09 -1.69
CA TRP A 108 9.02 -4.24 -1.92
C TRP A 108 7.69 -3.76 -2.47
N ILE A 109 7.33 -4.24 -3.67
CA ILE A 109 6.02 -4.07 -4.28
C ILE A 109 5.30 -5.41 -4.23
N LEU A 110 4.20 -5.47 -3.50
CA LEU A 110 3.35 -6.65 -3.39
C LEU A 110 2.10 -6.42 -4.22
N CYS A 111 1.92 -7.18 -5.28
CA CYS A 111 0.76 -7.06 -6.16
C CYS A 111 -0.22 -8.20 -5.89
N GLY A 112 -1.50 -7.90 -5.71
CA GLY A 112 -2.52 -8.93 -5.48
C GLY A 112 -3.93 -8.36 -5.53
N THR A 113 -4.89 -9.15 -5.05
CA THR A 113 -6.30 -8.77 -4.98
C THR A 113 -6.61 -8.11 -3.65
N SER A 114 -7.88 -7.73 -3.42
CA SER A 114 -8.33 -7.16 -2.13
C SER A 114 -8.04 -8.08 -0.92
N SER A 115 -7.81 -9.38 -1.15
CA SER A 115 -7.45 -10.34 -0.10
C SER A 115 -6.14 -9.99 0.62
N LEU A 116 -5.19 -9.32 -0.06
CA LEU A 116 -3.93 -8.85 0.53
C LEU A 116 -4.14 -7.92 1.72
N ARG A 117 -5.27 -7.20 1.81
CA ARG A 117 -5.58 -6.32 2.94
C ARG A 117 -5.66 -7.05 4.27
N SER A 118 -5.74 -8.38 4.25
CA SER A 118 -5.66 -9.19 5.47
C SER A 118 -4.26 -9.18 6.10
N ILE A 119 -3.17 -9.06 5.33
CA ILE A 119 -1.78 -8.97 5.83
C ILE A 119 -1.55 -7.71 6.68
N ASP A 120 -2.24 -6.63 6.32
CA ASP A 120 -2.11 -5.35 7.01
C ASP A 120 -2.63 -5.40 8.47
N ASN A 121 -3.51 -6.35 8.80
CA ASN A 121 -4.25 -6.29 10.06
C ASN A 121 -3.53 -6.80 11.31
N SER A 122 -2.33 -7.40 11.20
CA SER A 122 -1.71 -8.00 12.40
C SER A 122 -0.20 -7.90 12.53
N GLU A 123 0.56 -7.58 11.48
CA GLU A 123 2.00 -7.84 11.51
C GLU A 123 2.89 -6.72 10.95
N LEU A 124 2.78 -6.33 9.69
CA LEU A 124 3.78 -5.42 9.09
C LEU A 124 3.69 -3.94 9.53
N GLY A 125 2.57 -3.52 10.13
CA GLY A 125 2.29 -2.13 10.53
C GLY A 125 2.19 -1.17 9.33
N GLU A 126 2.31 0.14 9.57
CA GLU A 126 2.21 1.23 8.57
C GLU A 126 3.37 1.26 7.52
N ARG A 127 4.02 0.13 7.23
CA ARG A 127 5.19 0.06 6.33
C ARG A 127 4.82 0.06 4.85
N PHE A 128 3.61 -0.38 4.52
CA PHE A 128 3.09 -0.39 3.15
C PHE A 128 2.14 0.77 2.89
N LEU A 129 2.27 1.37 1.70
CA LEU A 129 1.27 2.25 1.11
C LEU A 129 0.40 1.46 0.13
N ASP A 130 -0.90 1.71 0.16
CA ASP A 130 -1.85 1.01 -0.70
C ASP A 130 -2.09 1.82 -1.98
N CYS A 131 -2.04 1.15 -3.11
CA CYS A 131 -2.38 1.70 -4.41
C CYS A 131 -3.46 0.83 -5.04
N VAL A 132 -4.66 1.37 -5.19
CA VAL A 132 -5.79 0.61 -5.76
C VAL A 132 -6.01 0.99 -7.21
N ILE A 133 -5.94 -0.01 -8.08
CA ILE A 133 -6.06 0.13 -9.53
C ILE A 133 -7.36 -0.54 -9.99
N MET A 134 -8.23 0.27 -10.60
CA MET A 134 -9.54 -0.12 -11.13
C MET A 134 -10.46 -0.78 -10.10
N GLU A 135 -10.82 -0.06 -9.03
CA GLU A 135 -11.75 -0.61 -8.02
C GLU A 135 -13.18 -0.78 -8.53
N ILE A 136 -13.67 0.23 -9.24
CA ILE A 136 -14.96 0.22 -9.91
C ILE A 136 -14.63 0.29 -11.40
N ILE A 137 -15.20 -0.65 -12.15
CA ILE A 137 -15.16 -0.62 -13.59
C ILE A 137 -16.47 0.05 -14.02
N ASP A 138 -16.32 1.18 -14.68
CA ASP A 138 -17.42 1.88 -15.33
C ASP A 138 -17.73 1.15 -16.66
N ASP A 139 -19.01 0.94 -16.99
CA ASP A 139 -19.41 0.14 -18.14
C ASP A 139 -18.82 0.69 -19.45
N GLU A 140 -18.77 2.02 -19.63
CA GLU A 140 -18.20 2.64 -20.84
C GLU A 140 -16.68 2.42 -20.92
N LEU A 141 -15.99 2.54 -19.77
CA LEU A 141 -14.57 2.24 -19.67
C LEU A 141 -14.29 0.74 -19.91
N GLU A 142 -15.18 -0.14 -19.44
CA GLU A 142 -15.09 -1.58 -19.68
C GLU A 142 -15.16 -1.87 -21.18
N ASP A 143 -16.17 -1.34 -21.86
CA ASP A 143 -16.35 -1.51 -23.31
C ASP A 143 -15.14 -0.99 -24.10
N GLU A 144 -14.58 0.17 -23.72
CA GLU A 144 -13.37 0.71 -24.37
C GLU A 144 -12.16 -0.24 -24.19
N ILE A 145 -11.95 -0.76 -22.97
CA ILE A 145 -10.87 -1.69 -22.67
C ILE A 145 -11.08 -3.01 -23.43
N LEU A 146 -12.28 -3.57 -23.40
CA LEU A 146 -12.63 -4.81 -24.07
C LEU A 146 -12.48 -4.69 -25.59
N SER A 147 -12.89 -3.57 -26.18
CA SER A 147 -12.68 -3.27 -27.60
C SER A 147 -11.19 -3.30 -27.96
N ARG A 148 -10.33 -2.65 -27.15
CA ARG A 148 -8.87 -2.67 -27.37
C ARG A 148 -8.28 -4.08 -27.24
N VAL A 149 -8.77 -4.87 -26.29
CA VAL A 149 -8.35 -6.26 -26.10
C VAL A 149 -8.78 -7.12 -27.29
N ALA A 150 -10.02 -6.97 -27.77
CA ALA A 150 -10.55 -7.69 -28.93
C ALA A 150 -9.75 -7.37 -30.20
N HIS A 151 -9.52 -6.09 -30.50
CA HIS A 151 -8.69 -5.68 -31.64
C HIS A 151 -7.24 -6.15 -31.54
N ARG A 152 -6.67 -6.23 -30.33
CA ARG A 152 -5.34 -6.81 -30.14
C ARG A 152 -5.34 -8.32 -30.39
N ALA A 153 -6.32 -9.04 -29.87
CA ALA A 153 -6.45 -10.48 -30.05
C ALA A 153 -6.62 -10.83 -31.53
N ASP A 154 -7.48 -10.11 -32.25
CA ASP A 154 -7.72 -10.28 -33.68
C ASP A 154 -6.43 -10.11 -34.50
N ARG A 155 -5.66 -9.04 -34.25
CA ARG A 155 -4.35 -8.83 -34.91
C ARG A 155 -3.33 -9.93 -34.59
N ASN A 156 -3.37 -10.48 -33.38
CA ASN A 156 -2.41 -11.47 -32.93
C ASN A 156 -2.72 -12.88 -33.43
N VAL A 157 -3.95 -13.18 -33.85
CA VAL A 157 -4.32 -14.49 -34.42
C VAL A 157 -3.54 -14.79 -35.71
N SER A 158 -3.10 -13.75 -36.43
CA SER A 158 -2.28 -13.88 -37.65
C SER A 158 -0.78 -14.08 -37.41
N LEU A 159 -0.30 -14.04 -36.16
CA LEU A 159 1.12 -14.20 -35.82
C LEU A 159 1.42 -15.67 -35.47
N GLU A 160 2.30 -16.32 -36.23
CA GLU A 160 2.84 -17.64 -35.89
C GLU A 160 3.69 -17.55 -34.61
N THR A 161 3.26 -18.23 -33.55
CA THR A 161 4.00 -18.30 -32.27
C THR A 161 5.00 -19.46 -32.27
N ASP A 162 6.28 -19.15 -32.50
CA ASP A 162 7.40 -20.11 -32.44
C ASP A 162 7.87 -20.46 -31.01
N GLY A 163 7.05 -20.22 -29.99
CA GLY A 163 7.37 -20.55 -28.58
C GLY A 163 8.54 -19.77 -27.96
N LYS A 164 9.07 -18.72 -28.62
CA LYS A 164 10.07 -17.80 -28.04
C LYS A 164 9.37 -16.70 -27.23
N VAL A 165 9.99 -16.24 -26.15
CA VAL A 165 9.43 -15.15 -25.29
C VAL A 165 9.15 -13.87 -26.10
N THR A 166 9.93 -13.63 -27.15
CA THR A 166 9.79 -12.50 -28.08
C THR A 166 8.63 -12.65 -29.06
N THR A 167 8.10 -13.86 -29.26
CA THR A 167 6.98 -14.14 -30.17
C THR A 167 5.62 -14.22 -29.45
N HIS A 168 5.60 -14.21 -28.11
CA HIS A 168 4.35 -14.26 -27.33
C HIS A 168 3.69 -12.89 -27.12
N TYR A 169 4.44 -11.81 -27.28
CA TYR A 169 3.93 -10.46 -27.08
C TYR A 169 3.88 -9.71 -28.42
N ASP A 170 2.83 -8.91 -28.58
CA ASP A 170 2.72 -7.91 -29.64
C ASP A 170 4.03 -7.08 -29.70
N PRO A 171 4.68 -6.90 -30.87
CA PRO A 171 5.89 -6.10 -31.02
C PRO A 171 5.79 -4.71 -30.37
N ALA A 172 4.62 -4.07 -30.43
CA ALA A 172 4.40 -2.78 -29.77
C ALA A 172 4.50 -2.87 -28.24
N LEU A 173 4.03 -3.97 -27.65
CA LEU A 173 4.15 -4.22 -26.22
C LEU A 173 5.59 -4.51 -25.82
N VAL A 174 6.32 -5.30 -26.61
CA VAL A 174 7.76 -5.55 -26.38
C VAL A 174 8.55 -4.24 -26.39
N GLN A 175 8.27 -3.36 -27.34
CA GLN A 175 8.87 -2.04 -27.41
C GLN A 175 8.53 -1.20 -26.17
N ALA A 176 7.26 -1.17 -25.75
CA ALA A 176 6.84 -0.44 -24.56
C ALA A 176 7.53 -0.96 -23.28
N MET A 177 7.70 -2.28 -23.14
CA MET A 177 8.43 -2.88 -22.03
C MET A 177 9.91 -2.51 -22.04
N SER A 178 10.55 -2.50 -23.23
CA SER A 178 11.94 -2.07 -23.38
C SER A 178 12.15 -0.60 -23.02
N LEU A 179 11.26 0.29 -23.49
CA LEU A 179 11.27 1.71 -23.15
C LEU A 179 11.07 1.93 -21.64
N THR A 180 10.18 1.16 -21.02
CA THR A 180 9.96 1.18 -19.57
C THR A 180 11.24 0.80 -18.82
N GLY A 181 11.90 -0.27 -19.23
CA GLY A 181 13.17 -0.72 -18.64
C GLY A 181 14.28 0.33 -18.74
N GLY A 182 14.47 0.91 -19.94
CA GLY A 182 15.47 1.95 -20.18
C GLY A 182 15.18 3.26 -19.44
N TYR A 183 13.91 3.63 -19.28
CA TYR A 183 13.52 4.79 -18.48
C TYR A 183 13.85 4.58 -16.99
N ILE A 184 13.62 3.38 -16.45
CA ILE A 184 14.00 3.03 -15.07
C ILE A 184 15.52 3.11 -14.88
N ASP A 185 16.32 2.61 -15.84
CA ASP A 185 17.78 2.72 -15.81
C ASP A 185 18.22 4.20 -15.76
N SER A 186 17.69 5.02 -16.66
CA SER A 186 17.99 6.46 -16.73
C SER A 186 17.63 7.22 -15.44
N LEU A 187 16.53 6.83 -14.79
CA LEU A 187 16.17 7.39 -13.49
C LEU A 187 17.17 6.97 -12.40
N LYS A 188 17.55 5.69 -12.36
CA LYS A 188 18.41 5.12 -11.31
C LYS A 188 19.83 5.66 -11.32
N GLU A 189 20.41 5.91 -12.49
CA GLU A 189 21.79 6.40 -12.61
C GLU A 189 22.00 7.79 -11.99
N ASN A 190 20.96 8.62 -11.93
CA ASN A 190 21.07 10.02 -11.48
C ASN A 190 20.06 10.38 -10.37
N THR A 191 19.50 9.37 -9.68
CA THR A 191 18.37 9.59 -8.76
C THR A 191 18.69 10.57 -7.63
N ALA A 192 19.85 10.45 -6.99
CA ALA A 192 20.19 11.25 -5.81
C ALA A 192 20.20 12.75 -6.14
N THR A 193 20.98 13.14 -7.15
CA THR A 193 21.10 14.51 -7.61
C THR A 193 19.76 15.07 -8.09
N LYS A 194 19.00 14.28 -8.86
CA LYS A 194 17.70 14.72 -9.38
C LYS A 194 16.64 14.90 -8.27
N LEU A 195 16.64 14.05 -7.24
CA LEU A 195 15.70 14.18 -6.11
C LEU A 195 16.05 15.35 -5.18
N GLU A 196 17.34 15.67 -5.05
CA GLU A 196 17.81 16.82 -4.29
C GLU A 196 17.34 18.13 -4.91
N ALA A 197 17.39 18.22 -6.25
CA ALA A 197 16.92 19.37 -7.01
C ALA A 197 15.40 19.61 -6.96
N ILE A 198 14.61 18.65 -6.47
CA ILE A 198 13.16 18.80 -6.38
C ILE A 198 12.76 19.58 -5.14
N GLU A 199 12.17 20.75 -5.37
CA GLU A 199 11.67 21.62 -4.32
C GLU A 199 10.36 21.10 -3.74
N MET A 200 10.26 21.16 -2.41
CA MET A 200 9.07 20.79 -1.66
C MET A 200 8.51 22.02 -0.95
N PRO A 201 7.45 22.66 -1.49
CA PRO A 201 6.82 23.80 -0.84
C PRO A 201 6.31 23.44 0.57
N THR A 202 6.35 24.41 1.49
CA THR A 202 5.86 24.22 2.88
C THR A 202 4.40 23.76 2.92
N ARG A 203 3.56 24.26 2.01
CA ARG A 203 2.16 23.81 1.88
C ARG A 203 2.07 22.32 1.56
N SER A 204 2.91 21.80 0.68
CA SER A 204 2.96 20.38 0.33
C SER A 204 3.43 19.53 1.51
N LEU A 205 4.41 19.99 2.29
CA LEU A 205 4.82 19.34 3.55
C LEU A 205 3.65 19.25 4.54
N GLN A 206 2.93 20.35 4.74
CA GLN A 206 1.77 20.38 5.63
C GLN A 206 0.66 19.44 5.15
N LYS A 207 0.39 19.38 3.84
CA LYS A 207 -0.54 18.42 3.26
C LYS A 207 -0.10 16.97 3.53
N CYS A 208 1.17 16.62 3.33
CA CYS A 208 1.70 15.30 3.68
C CYS A 208 1.55 14.97 5.18
N ILE A 209 1.73 15.94 6.07
CA ILE A 209 1.51 15.77 7.52
C ILE A 209 0.04 15.45 7.82
N ARG A 210 -0.89 16.19 7.21
CA ARG A 210 -2.34 15.97 7.37
C ARG A 210 -2.74 14.60 6.84
N LEU A 211 -2.31 14.24 5.64
CA LEU A 211 -2.57 12.93 5.03
C LEU A 211 -2.01 11.79 5.88
N GLY A 212 -0.77 11.92 6.37
CA GLY A 212 -0.18 10.92 7.27
C GLY A 212 -0.99 10.75 8.56
N LYS A 213 -1.41 11.85 9.19
CA LYS A 213 -2.27 11.79 10.39
C LYS A 213 -3.62 11.14 10.10
N PHE A 214 -4.23 11.48 8.97
CA PHE A 214 -5.51 10.94 8.52
C PHE A 214 -5.43 9.42 8.34
N VAL A 215 -4.43 8.95 7.61
CA VAL A 215 -4.18 7.50 7.43
C VAL A 215 -3.95 6.81 8.77
N ALA A 216 -3.12 7.36 9.66
CA ALA A 216 -2.85 6.75 10.97
C ALA A 216 -4.13 6.61 11.83
N PHE A 217 -5.06 7.58 11.76
CA PHE A 217 -6.34 7.46 12.48
C PHE A 217 -7.24 6.39 11.89
N LEU A 218 -7.34 6.33 10.56
CA LEU A 218 -8.33 5.50 9.88
C LEU A 218 -7.86 4.06 9.65
N ARG A 219 -6.55 3.81 9.56
CA ARG A 219 -5.97 2.47 9.47
C ARG A 219 -5.90 1.77 10.82
N ALA A 220 -5.97 2.51 11.93
CA ALA A 220 -5.93 1.93 13.27
C ALA A 220 -7.03 0.86 13.48
N ARG A 221 -6.66 -0.24 14.15
CA ARG A 221 -7.56 -1.37 14.45
C ARG A 221 -7.42 -1.78 15.91
N PRO A 222 -8.49 -2.30 16.53
CA PRO A 222 -8.38 -2.89 17.87
C PRO A 222 -7.48 -4.13 17.82
N SER A 223 -6.51 -4.21 18.72
CA SER A 223 -5.63 -5.38 18.82
C SER A 223 -6.44 -6.63 19.19
N VAL A 224 -6.04 -7.77 18.63
CA VAL A 224 -6.59 -9.09 18.99
C VAL A 224 -5.81 -9.72 20.15
N HIS A 225 -4.57 -9.28 20.38
CA HIS A 225 -3.63 -9.92 21.30
C HIS A 225 -3.27 -9.06 22.52
N GLN A 226 -3.50 -7.75 22.48
CA GLN A 226 -3.14 -6.82 23.54
C GLN A 226 -4.37 -6.05 24.01
N ASP A 227 -4.82 -6.30 25.25
CA ASP A 227 -5.96 -5.62 25.87
C ASP A 227 -5.58 -4.30 26.54
N GLU A 228 -4.28 -4.00 26.72
CA GLU A 228 -3.87 -3.08 27.78
C GLU A 228 -3.81 -1.60 27.42
N ASN A 229 -3.83 -1.16 26.16
CA ASN A 229 -4.15 0.23 25.78
C ASN A 229 -4.43 0.34 24.28
N ALA A 230 -5.53 0.99 23.91
CA ALA A 230 -5.80 1.34 22.51
C ALA A 230 -4.95 2.54 22.12
N GLU A 231 -3.76 2.27 21.58
CA GLU A 231 -2.86 3.29 21.08
C GLU A 231 -2.91 3.39 19.56
N ARG A 232 -2.87 4.63 19.08
CA ARG A 232 -2.66 4.93 17.66
C ARG A 232 -1.17 5.11 17.42
N GLU A 233 -0.66 4.50 16.36
CA GLU A 233 0.71 4.73 15.92
C GLU A 233 0.95 6.21 15.56
N LEU A 234 2.16 6.70 15.86
CA LEU A 234 2.57 8.04 15.44
C LEU A 234 2.83 8.04 13.93
N ALA A 235 2.12 8.91 13.21
CA ALA A 235 2.20 9.03 11.75
C ALA A 235 3.56 9.47 11.15
N SER A 236 4.65 9.51 11.92
CA SER A 236 5.97 9.99 11.46
C SER A 236 6.48 9.17 10.27
N ARG A 237 6.26 7.85 10.27
CA ARG A 237 6.61 6.96 9.16
C ARG A 237 5.80 7.29 7.91
N LEU A 238 4.48 7.38 8.03
CA LEU A 238 3.59 7.74 6.93
C LEU A 238 3.97 9.10 6.33
N VAL A 239 4.26 10.11 7.15
CA VAL A 239 4.68 11.43 6.66
C VAL A 239 5.97 11.33 5.84
N SER A 240 6.97 10.59 6.33
CA SER A 240 8.22 10.36 5.60
C SER A 240 7.98 9.62 4.27
N GLN A 241 7.10 8.62 4.26
CA GLN A 241 6.72 7.89 3.05
C GLN A 241 6.02 8.80 2.02
N HIS A 242 5.02 9.60 2.43
CA HIS A 242 4.32 10.52 1.52
C HIS A 242 5.26 11.57 0.93
N ILE A 243 6.17 12.14 1.72
CA ILE A 243 7.17 13.11 1.25
C ILE A 243 8.10 12.48 0.21
N ARG A 244 8.63 11.29 0.49
CA ARG A 244 9.49 10.56 -0.46
C ARG A 244 8.74 10.24 -1.75
N LEU A 245 7.49 9.77 -1.63
CA LEU A 245 6.66 9.46 -2.78
C LEU A 245 6.36 10.71 -3.63
N ALA A 246 6.06 11.85 -3.00
CA ALA A 246 5.81 13.10 -3.70
C ALA A 246 7.03 13.56 -4.52
N LYS A 247 8.23 13.49 -3.93
CA LYS A 247 9.48 13.79 -4.67
C LYS A 247 9.71 12.81 -5.82
N CYS A 248 9.56 11.51 -5.56
CA CYS A 248 9.72 10.48 -6.61
C CYS A 248 8.71 10.65 -7.76
N LEU A 249 7.45 10.97 -7.45
CA LEU A 249 6.43 11.24 -8.47
C LEU A 249 6.75 12.50 -9.28
N SER A 250 7.23 13.55 -8.62
CA SER A 250 7.66 14.77 -9.32
C SER A 250 8.81 14.47 -10.28
N LEU A 251 9.78 13.65 -9.87
CA LEU A 251 10.88 13.21 -10.72
C LEU A 251 10.37 12.43 -11.95
N VAL A 252 9.48 11.46 -11.74
CA VAL A 252 8.89 10.65 -12.83
C VAL A 252 8.07 11.49 -13.80
N LEU A 253 7.35 12.50 -13.29
CA LEU A 253 6.56 13.42 -14.10
C LEU A 253 7.38 14.59 -14.66
N ASN A 254 8.71 14.60 -14.44
CA ASN A 254 9.63 15.64 -14.87
C ASN A 254 9.24 17.05 -14.36
N HIS A 255 8.82 17.14 -13.11
CA HIS A 255 8.55 18.38 -12.40
C HIS A 255 9.69 18.72 -11.43
N SER A 256 10.15 19.96 -11.46
CA SER A 256 11.16 20.48 -10.53
C SER A 256 10.60 20.80 -9.15
N THR A 257 9.27 20.93 -9.02
CA THR A 257 8.60 21.26 -7.77
C THR A 257 7.40 20.33 -7.55
N VAL A 258 7.10 20.02 -6.28
CA VAL A 258 5.91 19.24 -5.92
C VAL A 258 4.66 20.10 -6.10
N ASN A 259 3.94 19.84 -7.19
CA ASN A 259 2.74 20.57 -7.59
C ASN A 259 1.43 19.86 -7.18
N GLU A 260 0.29 20.48 -7.50
CA GLU A 260 -1.03 19.95 -7.17
C GLU A 260 -1.35 18.63 -7.88
N VAL A 261 -0.81 18.38 -9.09
CA VAL A 261 -1.00 17.08 -9.78
C VAL A 261 -0.36 15.95 -8.99
N VAL A 262 0.84 16.18 -8.47
CA VAL A 262 1.53 15.23 -7.58
C VAL A 262 0.74 15.08 -6.29
N MET A 263 0.32 16.17 -5.66
CA MET A 263 -0.42 16.11 -4.40
C MET A 263 -1.78 15.41 -4.54
N LYS A 264 -2.47 15.53 -5.68
CA LYS A 264 -3.70 14.77 -5.96
C LYS A 264 -3.44 13.26 -5.97
N ARG A 265 -2.31 12.80 -6.54
CA ARG A 265 -1.91 11.38 -6.52
C ARG A 265 -1.55 10.92 -5.10
N ILE A 266 -0.84 11.75 -4.33
CA ILE A 266 -0.50 11.46 -2.93
C ILE A 266 -1.76 11.36 -2.07
N LYS A 267 -2.73 12.28 -2.25
CA LYS A 267 -4.04 12.22 -1.60
C LYS A 267 -4.77 10.94 -1.97
N ARG A 268 -4.80 10.54 -3.25
CA ARG A 268 -5.42 9.28 -3.67
C ARG A 268 -4.80 8.07 -2.97
N ILE A 269 -3.48 8.00 -2.89
CA ILE A 269 -2.76 6.90 -2.22
C ILE A 269 -3.04 6.89 -0.71
N ALA A 270 -3.09 8.08 -0.08
CA ALA A 270 -3.48 8.18 1.32
C ALA A 270 -4.92 7.69 1.55
N LEU A 271 -5.86 8.07 0.68
CA LEU A 271 -7.23 7.58 0.75
C LEU A 271 -7.29 6.06 0.57
N ASP A 272 -6.58 5.52 -0.42
CA ASP A 272 -6.46 4.08 -0.67
C ASP A 272 -5.89 3.33 0.55
N THR A 273 -4.88 3.89 1.20
CA THR A 273 -4.25 3.33 2.41
C THR A 273 -5.14 3.46 3.66
N SER A 274 -6.04 4.43 3.69
CA SER A 274 -6.96 4.66 4.82
C SER A 274 -8.23 3.81 4.79
N ARG A 275 -8.41 3.00 3.74
CA ARG A 275 -9.67 2.29 3.47
C ARG A 275 -10.08 1.32 4.58
N GLY A 276 -11.38 1.04 4.57
CA GLY A 276 -12.01 0.03 5.41
C GLY A 276 -13.07 0.64 6.32
N ILE A 277 -13.61 -0.21 7.18
CA ILE A 277 -14.78 0.09 8.01
C ILE A 277 -14.65 1.38 8.85
N THR A 278 -13.44 1.72 9.28
CA THR A 278 -13.20 2.95 10.06
C THR A 278 -13.40 4.21 9.22
N LEU A 279 -12.95 4.22 7.96
CA LEU A 279 -13.21 5.31 7.03
C LEU A 279 -14.70 5.41 6.73
N ASP A 280 -15.38 4.27 6.51
CA ASP A 280 -16.82 4.24 6.24
C ASP A 280 -17.64 4.80 7.42
N ILE A 281 -17.28 4.40 8.65
CA ILE A 281 -17.85 4.96 9.89
C ILE A 281 -17.62 6.48 9.94
N THR A 282 -16.39 6.92 9.66
CA THR A 282 -16.02 8.33 9.75
C THR A 282 -16.80 9.16 8.73
N ASN A 283 -16.97 8.66 7.50
CA ASN A 283 -17.75 9.31 6.47
C ASN A 283 -19.22 9.51 6.90
N GLN A 284 -19.86 8.45 7.38
CA GLN A 284 -21.24 8.51 7.85
C GLN A 284 -21.43 9.48 9.03
N LEU A 285 -20.47 9.50 9.97
CA LEU A 285 -20.52 10.37 11.15
C LEU A 285 -20.13 11.83 10.85
N HIS A 286 -19.47 12.09 9.73
CA HIS A 286 -19.21 13.44 9.26
C HIS A 286 -20.47 14.08 8.67
N GLU A 287 -21.28 13.29 7.96
CA GLU A 287 -22.56 13.71 7.39
C GLU A 287 -23.64 13.88 8.45
N GLU A 288 -23.75 12.94 9.40
CA GLU A 288 -24.83 12.92 10.38
C GLU A 288 -24.42 12.28 11.71
N GLU A 289 -24.95 12.83 12.82
CA GLU A 289 -24.79 12.25 14.14
C GLU A 289 -25.73 11.04 14.34
N LEU A 290 -25.15 9.85 14.40
CA LEU A 290 -25.90 8.58 14.34
C LEU A 290 -25.76 7.73 15.61
N GLU A 291 -26.78 6.92 15.86
CA GLU A 291 -26.70 5.84 16.84
C GLU A 291 -25.92 4.64 16.27
N ALA A 292 -25.28 3.86 17.14
CA ALA A 292 -24.51 2.68 16.71
C ALA A 292 -25.35 1.67 15.91
N ARG A 293 -26.65 1.53 16.22
CA ARG A 293 -27.56 0.64 15.49
C ARG A 293 -27.85 1.17 14.08
N ALA A 294 -28.14 2.46 13.94
CA ALA A 294 -28.39 3.07 12.64
C ALA A 294 -27.14 3.00 11.76
N LEU A 295 -25.97 3.28 12.33
CA LEU A 295 -24.69 3.16 11.64
C LEU A 295 -24.43 1.71 11.17
N ALA A 296 -24.70 0.72 12.01
CA ALA A 296 -24.56 -0.69 11.63
C ALA A 296 -25.47 -1.10 10.46
N ILE A 297 -26.71 -0.58 10.42
CA ILE A 297 -27.65 -0.81 9.31
C ILE A 297 -27.12 -0.18 8.04
N ARG A 298 -26.71 1.10 8.06
CA ARG A 298 -26.18 1.80 6.87
C ARG A 298 -24.93 1.13 6.30
N LEU A 299 -24.05 0.62 7.16
CA LEU A 299 -22.82 -0.05 6.76
C LEU A 299 -23.02 -1.52 6.38
N GLY A 300 -24.21 -2.09 6.59
CA GLY A 300 -24.47 -3.52 6.38
C GLY A 300 -23.62 -4.42 7.29
N LYS A 301 -23.37 -4.00 8.54
CA LYS A 301 -22.51 -4.71 9.50
C LYS A 301 -23.26 -5.10 10.76
N VAL A 302 -22.69 -6.06 11.51
CA VAL A 302 -23.22 -6.46 12.82
C VAL A 302 -23.01 -5.33 13.83
N GLN A 303 -24.06 -4.99 14.59
CA GLN A 303 -24.01 -3.90 15.57
C GLN A 303 -22.92 -4.08 16.63
N THR A 304 -22.64 -5.32 17.04
CA THR A 304 -21.58 -5.62 18.03
C THR A 304 -20.20 -5.22 17.51
N LEU A 305 -19.90 -5.47 16.24
CA LEU A 305 -18.66 -5.07 15.58
C LEU A 305 -18.54 -3.54 15.53
N VAL A 306 -19.59 -2.85 15.07
CA VAL A 306 -19.60 -1.38 14.98
C VAL A 306 -19.46 -0.75 16.36
N SER A 307 -20.14 -1.29 17.37
CA SER A 307 -20.03 -0.80 18.75
C SER A 307 -18.63 -1.00 19.33
N LYS A 308 -17.97 -2.13 19.04
CA LYS A 308 -16.58 -2.39 19.43
C LYS A 308 -15.64 -1.37 18.77
N LEU A 309 -15.82 -1.12 17.48
CA LEU A 309 -15.03 -0.13 16.73
C LEU A 309 -15.26 1.30 17.22
N LEU A 310 -16.49 1.72 17.48
CA LEU A 310 -16.77 3.07 17.99
C LEU A 310 -16.10 3.32 19.35
N ARG A 311 -16.08 2.33 20.25
CA ARG A 311 -15.35 2.44 21.52
C ARG A 311 -13.84 2.57 21.30
N PHE A 312 -13.27 1.79 20.39
CA PHE A 312 -11.86 1.91 20.02
C PHE A 312 -11.56 3.29 19.42
N LEU A 313 -12.38 3.77 18.48
CA LEU A 313 -12.24 5.09 17.87
C LEU A 313 -12.39 6.23 18.87
N GLN A 314 -13.20 6.03 19.91
CA GLN A 314 -13.30 6.98 21.01
C GLN A 314 -12.01 7.04 21.83
N GLN A 315 -11.40 5.88 22.12
CA GLN A 315 -10.13 5.80 22.86
C GLN A 315 -9.00 6.53 22.13
N ILE A 316 -8.95 6.43 20.79
CA ILE A 316 -7.95 7.14 19.98
C ILE A 316 -8.38 8.57 19.58
N GLY A 317 -9.51 9.07 20.08
CA GLY A 317 -9.96 10.46 19.90
C GLY A 317 -10.54 10.81 18.51
N VAL A 318 -10.98 9.82 17.73
CA VAL A 318 -11.61 10.00 16.42
C VAL A 318 -13.09 10.37 16.58
N VAL A 319 -13.80 9.68 17.46
CA VAL A 319 -15.24 9.88 17.71
C VAL A 319 -15.50 10.19 19.18
N GLU A 320 -16.65 10.79 19.47
CA GLU A 320 -17.16 10.95 20.81
C GLU A 320 -18.63 10.55 20.92
N ASN A 321 -19.00 10.13 22.12
CA ASN A 321 -20.37 9.79 22.46
C ASN A 321 -21.03 10.97 23.17
N PHE A 322 -22.24 11.32 22.76
CA PHE A 322 -23.02 12.37 23.41
C PHE A 322 -24.48 11.97 23.53
N ARG A 323 -25.19 12.68 24.42
CA ARG A 323 -26.63 12.52 24.61
C ARG A 323 -27.29 13.85 24.32
N VAL A 324 -28.29 13.84 23.46
CA VAL A 324 -29.15 15.01 23.24
C VAL A 324 -29.96 15.24 24.51
N GLU A 325 -29.92 16.47 25.04
CA GLU A 325 -30.70 16.85 26.21
C GLU A 325 -32.20 16.69 25.93
N LYS A 326 -32.91 16.10 26.88
CA LYS A 326 -34.34 15.80 26.72
C LYS A 326 -35.21 17.05 26.82
N VAL A 327 -36.26 17.06 26.00
CA VAL A 327 -37.58 17.55 26.41
C VAL A 327 -38.24 16.47 27.30
N LYS A 328 -38.78 16.85 28.47
CA LYS A 328 -39.20 15.99 29.60
C LYS A 328 -39.75 14.60 29.21
N GLY A 329 -39.12 13.52 29.71
CA GLY A 329 -39.69 12.15 29.78
C GLY A 329 -39.01 11.06 28.92
N LEU A 330 -38.56 11.34 27.70
CA LEU A 330 -38.15 10.31 26.71
C LEU A 330 -36.69 9.83 26.84
N ARG A 331 -36.41 8.58 27.25
CA ARG A 331 -35.02 8.05 27.33
C ARG A 331 -34.32 8.23 25.98
N THR A 332 -33.25 9.04 25.95
CA THR A 332 -32.46 9.25 24.74
C THR A 332 -31.35 8.21 24.66
N THR A 333 -31.27 7.59 23.50
CA THR A 333 -30.20 6.70 23.08
C THR A 333 -28.93 7.51 22.80
N PRO A 334 -27.75 7.02 23.20
CA PRO A 334 -26.50 7.73 22.96
C PRO A 334 -26.18 7.76 21.45
N LYS A 335 -25.82 8.94 20.96
CA LYS A 335 -25.38 9.17 19.59
C LYS A 335 -23.86 9.31 19.54
N TRP A 336 -23.32 9.12 18.35
CA TRP A 336 -21.90 9.27 18.05
C TRP A 336 -21.71 10.38 17.03
N ARG A 337 -20.58 11.07 17.14
CA ARG A 337 -20.13 12.07 16.16
C ARG A 337 -18.61 12.08 16.10
N LEU A 338 -18.05 12.68 15.06
CA LEU A 338 -16.61 12.95 15.02
C LEU A 338 -16.23 13.98 16.08
N THR A 339 -15.03 13.83 16.66
CA THR A 339 -14.47 14.92 17.47
C THR A 339 -14.19 16.14 16.57
N GLU A 340 -14.20 17.35 17.13
CA GLU A 340 -13.94 18.58 16.35
C GLU A 340 -12.61 18.50 15.57
N LYS A 341 -11.56 17.97 16.23
CA LYS A 341 -10.24 17.77 15.63
C LYS A 341 -10.29 16.83 14.43
N MET A 342 -11.02 15.71 14.56
CA MET A 342 -11.13 14.73 13.48
C MET A 342 -12.02 15.24 12.36
N SER A 343 -13.14 15.90 12.68
CA SER A 343 -14.03 16.50 11.68
C SER A 343 -13.28 17.52 10.82
N LYS A 344 -12.50 18.41 11.44
CA LYS A 344 -11.64 19.35 10.72
C LYS A 344 -10.60 18.66 9.85
N LEU A 345 -9.93 17.62 10.36
CA LEU A 345 -8.95 16.85 9.59
C LEU A 345 -9.61 16.14 8.40
N TYR A 346 -10.83 15.63 8.59
CA TYR A 346 -11.61 14.97 7.55
C TYR A 346 -11.98 15.95 6.44
N SER A 347 -12.57 17.10 6.77
CA SER A 347 -12.87 18.17 5.80
C SER A 347 -11.62 18.64 5.08
N ASP A 348 -10.53 18.92 5.81
CA ASP A 348 -9.24 19.35 5.22
C ASP A 348 -8.68 18.34 4.20
N VAL A 349 -8.98 17.04 4.36
CA VAL A 349 -8.50 16.00 3.44
C VAL A 349 -9.50 15.73 2.33
N MET A 350 -10.80 15.70 2.62
CA MET A 350 -11.86 15.32 1.67
C MET A 350 -12.30 16.48 0.79
N GLU A 351 -12.54 17.67 1.36
CA GLU A 351 -13.11 18.85 0.70
C GLU A 351 -12.07 19.68 -0.10
N ASP A 352 -10.77 19.47 0.12
CA ASP A 352 -9.68 20.06 -0.68
C ASP A 352 -9.63 19.40 -2.09
N LEU A 353 -10.78 19.35 -2.78
CA LEU A 353 -11.05 18.73 -4.09
C LEU A 353 -11.15 19.77 -5.21
#